data_AF-A0A6J4SHQ4-F1
#
_entry.id   AF-A0A6J4SHQ4-F1
#
_cell.length_a   1.000
_cell.length_b   1.000
_cell.length_c   1.000
_cell.angle_alpha   90.00
_cell.angle_beta   90.00
_cell.angle_gamma   90.00
#
_symmetry.space_group_name_H-M   'P 1'
#
loop_
_entity.id
_entity.type
_entity.pdbx_description
1 polymer ?
#
loop_
_entity_poly.entity_id
_entity_poly.type
_entity_poly.pdbx_seq_one_letter_code
_entity_poly.pdbx_strand_id
1 'polypeptide(L)'
;MLESDASREREERRMANLSVGDVAPSFELPDQQDHPWSLSGQLEVSPVVLVFYRGDWCPYCNGQLAAYARKYNEFERRGTQPAAISVDPPVHNARMVGKLQIPFPLLSDPKGEVARAYGLWNERENVAVPAVVIVNRTGEVAYLYAGSDPADRPTDGEVFAALKALKERGVPGTRIERRTGGPELRTTAVEARNGSLRPAGRQAMELDELHSYYRGAHATTTTLGGRVTGFLLKKASQEISRHQQLIRDYAAAAQRTDDLAREQS
;
A
#
# COMPACT_ATOMS: atom_id res chain seq x y z
N MET A 1 8.41 -43.19 3.89
CA MET A 1 7.26 -42.26 3.88
C MET A 1 7.22 -41.34 5.11
N LEU A 2 8.32 -41.18 5.86
CA LEU A 2 8.39 -40.37 7.09
C LEU A 2 9.15 -39.04 6.92
N GLU A 3 9.69 -38.76 5.73
CA GLU A 3 10.48 -37.55 5.44
C GLU A 3 9.60 -36.35 5.01
N SER A 4 8.29 -36.53 4.80
CA SER A 4 7.38 -35.50 4.25
C SER A 4 6.71 -34.60 5.29
N ASP A 5 6.53 -35.04 6.53
CA ASP A 5 5.83 -34.26 7.56
C ASP A 5 6.75 -33.23 8.22
N ALA A 6 7.99 -33.60 8.54
CA ALA A 6 8.96 -32.68 9.15
C ALA A 6 9.46 -31.60 8.18
N SER A 7 9.43 -31.87 6.87
CA SER A 7 9.73 -30.90 5.81
C SER A 7 8.56 -29.93 5.64
N ARG A 8 7.31 -30.43 5.61
CA ARG A 8 6.10 -29.60 5.61
C ARG A 8 5.97 -28.72 6.85
N GLU A 9 6.20 -29.26 8.05
CA GLU A 9 6.16 -28.47 9.29
C GLU A 9 7.29 -27.42 9.36
N ARG A 10 8.48 -27.72 8.82
CA ARG A 10 9.56 -26.73 8.68
C ARG A 10 9.20 -25.66 7.66
N GLU A 11 8.57 -26.03 6.56
CA GLU A 11 8.10 -25.11 5.52
C GLU A 11 6.97 -24.22 6.05
N GLU A 12 5.98 -24.78 6.74
CA GLU A 12 4.90 -24.07 7.43
C GLU A 12 5.43 -23.15 8.55
N ARG A 13 6.41 -23.60 9.35
CA ARG A 13 7.07 -22.75 10.37
C ARG A 13 7.92 -21.64 9.76
N ARG A 14 8.50 -21.85 8.58
CA ARG A 14 9.25 -20.82 7.85
C ARG A 14 8.30 -19.78 7.24
N MET A 15 7.14 -20.22 6.77
CA MET A 15 6.04 -19.36 6.26
C MET A 15 5.43 -18.48 7.36
N ALA A 16 5.49 -18.92 8.63
CA ALA A 16 5.03 -18.14 9.77
C ALA A 16 5.97 -16.96 10.16
N ASN A 17 7.20 -16.89 9.64
CA ASN A 17 8.17 -15.82 9.97
C ASN A 17 9.14 -15.56 8.79
N LEU A 18 8.61 -15.28 7.60
CA LEU A 18 9.44 -14.89 6.46
C LEU A 18 10.39 -13.76 6.87
N SER A 19 11.69 -13.96 6.67
CA SER A 19 12.73 -13.00 7.06
C SER A 19 13.64 -12.64 5.88
N VAL A 20 14.37 -11.53 6.01
CA VAL A 20 15.40 -11.17 5.02
C VAL A 20 16.45 -12.27 4.94
N GLY A 21 16.75 -12.70 3.71
CA GLY A 21 17.62 -13.83 3.39
C GLY A 21 16.89 -15.16 3.18
N ASP A 22 15.60 -15.25 3.51
CA ASP A 22 14.81 -16.44 3.19
C ASP A 22 14.46 -16.50 1.70
N VAL A 23 14.22 -17.72 1.21
CA VAL A 23 13.63 -17.93 -0.11
C VAL A 23 12.17 -17.47 -0.05
N ALA A 24 11.79 -16.59 -0.97
CA ALA A 24 10.43 -16.10 -1.09
C ALA A 24 9.50 -17.25 -1.52
N PRO A 25 8.33 -17.43 -0.87
CA PRO A 25 7.36 -18.43 -1.27
C PRO A 25 6.95 -18.26 -2.74
N SER A 26 6.96 -19.33 -3.52
CA SER A 26 6.53 -19.30 -4.92
C SER A 26 5.02 -19.11 -5.01
N PHE A 27 4.57 -18.36 -6.01
CA PHE A 27 3.15 -18.22 -6.32
C PHE A 27 2.93 -17.89 -7.79
N GLU A 28 1.70 -18.13 -8.23
CA GLU A 28 1.12 -17.63 -9.47
C GLU A 28 -0.26 -17.06 -9.15
N LEU A 29 -0.53 -15.83 -9.57
CA LEU A 29 -1.80 -15.15 -9.35
C LEU A 29 -2.26 -14.49 -10.66
N PRO A 30 -3.57 -14.36 -10.90
CA PRO A 30 -4.08 -13.58 -12.01
C PRO A 30 -3.80 -12.08 -11.79
N ASP A 31 -3.38 -11.40 -12.85
CA ASP A 31 -3.29 -9.95 -12.89
C ASP A 31 -4.67 -9.31 -13.15
N GLN A 32 -4.70 -7.99 -13.30
CA GLN A 32 -5.91 -7.21 -13.61
C GLN A 32 -6.63 -7.59 -14.92
N GLN A 33 -5.99 -8.35 -15.81
CA GLN A 33 -6.53 -8.82 -17.08
C GLN A 33 -6.80 -10.33 -17.07
N ASP A 34 -6.79 -10.96 -15.90
CA ASP A 34 -6.88 -12.41 -15.71
C ASP A 34 -5.71 -13.19 -16.33
N HIS A 35 -4.60 -12.53 -16.66
CA HIS A 35 -3.40 -13.22 -17.13
C HIS A 35 -2.61 -13.81 -15.95
N PRO A 36 -2.08 -15.03 -16.07
CA PRO A 36 -1.25 -15.62 -15.03
C PRO A 36 0.06 -14.83 -14.89
N TRP A 37 0.37 -14.45 -13.66
CA TRP A 37 1.62 -13.80 -13.29
C TRP A 37 2.30 -14.63 -12.21
N SER A 38 3.51 -15.12 -12.50
CA SER A 38 4.30 -15.93 -11.56
C SER A 38 5.54 -15.18 -11.09
N LEU A 39 5.86 -15.30 -9.80
CA LEU A 39 7.05 -14.68 -9.23
C LEU A 39 8.32 -15.19 -9.91
N SER A 40 8.44 -16.51 -10.09
CA SER A 40 9.61 -17.14 -10.69
C SER A 40 9.90 -16.62 -12.10
N GLY A 41 8.87 -16.46 -12.93
CA GLY A 41 9.02 -15.95 -14.29
C GLY A 41 9.54 -14.51 -14.32
N GLN A 42 9.14 -13.67 -13.37
CA GLN A 42 9.65 -12.29 -13.29
C GLN A 42 11.10 -12.23 -12.79
N LEU A 43 11.49 -13.11 -11.88
CA LEU A 43 12.84 -13.14 -11.30
C LEU A 43 13.92 -13.54 -12.32
N GLU A 44 13.55 -14.25 -13.39
CA GLU A 44 14.45 -14.51 -14.52
C GLU A 44 14.94 -13.21 -15.17
N VAL A 45 14.09 -12.18 -15.19
CA VAL A 45 14.37 -10.89 -15.81
C VAL A 45 14.98 -9.89 -14.82
N SER A 46 14.35 -9.71 -13.65
CA SER A 46 14.73 -8.65 -12.71
C SER A 46 14.33 -8.96 -11.26
N PRO A 47 14.97 -8.32 -10.25
CA PRO A 47 14.39 -8.27 -8.92
C PRO A 47 12.97 -7.70 -8.95
N VAL A 48 12.12 -8.12 -8.03
CA VAL A 48 10.72 -7.69 -7.95
C VAL A 48 10.45 -6.99 -6.63
N VAL A 49 9.66 -5.91 -6.68
CA VAL A 49 9.11 -5.26 -5.49
C VAL A 49 7.65 -5.67 -5.32
N LEU A 50 7.38 -6.56 -4.38
CA LEU A 50 6.01 -6.95 -4.03
C LEU A 50 5.43 -5.95 -3.02
N VAL A 51 4.24 -5.44 -3.31
CA VAL A 51 3.51 -4.51 -2.45
C VAL A 51 2.21 -5.16 -2.01
N PHE A 52 2.16 -5.63 -0.78
CA PHE A 52 0.92 -6.18 -0.21
C PHE A 52 0.07 -5.04 0.32
N TYR A 53 -1.20 -5.03 -0.07
CA TYR A 53 -2.15 -4.00 0.35
C TYR A 53 -3.52 -4.61 0.67
N ARG A 54 -4.33 -3.82 1.37
CA ARG A 54 -5.60 -4.31 1.95
C ARG A 54 -6.70 -4.49 0.93
N GLY A 55 -6.79 -3.58 -0.04
CA GLY A 55 -7.80 -3.56 -1.10
C GLY A 55 -8.03 -2.15 -1.65
N ASP A 56 -8.78 -2.03 -2.74
CA ASP A 56 -9.04 -0.81 -3.51
C ASP A 56 -9.74 0.31 -2.71
N TRP A 57 -10.46 -0.08 -1.66
CA TRP A 57 -11.19 0.78 -0.75
C TRP A 57 -10.28 1.46 0.30
N CYS A 58 -9.02 1.05 0.40
CA CYS A 58 -8.07 1.58 1.38
C CYS A 58 -7.42 2.88 0.86
N PRO A 59 -7.73 4.07 1.45
CA PRO A 59 -7.24 5.35 0.93
C PRO A 59 -5.71 5.48 1.01
N TYR A 60 -5.11 4.95 2.08
CA TYR A 60 -3.67 4.96 2.24
C TYR A 60 -2.96 4.05 1.22
N CYS A 61 -3.59 2.93 0.86
CA CYS A 61 -3.08 2.00 -0.14
C CYS A 61 -3.11 2.65 -1.52
N ASN A 62 -4.23 3.30 -1.87
CA ASN A 62 -4.36 4.07 -3.10
C ASN A 62 -3.32 5.19 -3.20
N GLY A 63 -3.03 5.86 -2.08
CA GLY A 63 -1.98 6.87 -1.98
C GLY A 63 -0.59 6.31 -2.31
N GLN A 64 -0.24 5.16 -1.74
CA GLN A 64 1.04 4.47 -2.00
C GLN A 64 1.14 4.00 -3.46
N LEU A 65 0.12 3.32 -3.98
CA LEU A 65 0.12 2.83 -5.36
C LEU A 65 0.19 3.98 -6.37
N ALA A 66 -0.53 5.07 -6.13
CA ALA A 66 -0.43 6.27 -6.95
C ALA A 66 0.94 6.95 -6.86
N ALA A 67 1.61 6.90 -5.70
CA ALA A 67 2.97 7.41 -5.54
C ALA A 67 3.97 6.56 -6.32
N TYR A 68 3.83 5.24 -6.28
CA TYR A 68 4.66 4.31 -7.04
C TYR A 68 4.43 4.47 -8.54
N ALA A 69 3.18 4.64 -8.99
CA ALA A 69 2.87 4.92 -10.38
C ALA A 69 3.57 6.19 -10.90
N ARG A 70 3.53 7.28 -10.13
CA ARG A 70 4.25 8.53 -10.48
C ARG A 70 5.77 8.36 -10.52
N LYS A 71 6.31 7.39 -9.78
CA LYS A 71 7.74 7.10 -9.66
C LYS A 71 8.15 5.84 -10.42
N TYR A 72 7.30 5.32 -11.30
CA TYR A 72 7.55 4.05 -11.97
C TYR A 72 8.88 4.04 -12.73
N ASN A 73 9.20 5.14 -13.42
CA ASN A 73 10.49 5.31 -14.12
C ASN A 73 11.72 5.20 -13.19
N GLU A 74 11.58 5.48 -11.89
CA GLU A 74 12.66 5.26 -10.91
C GLU A 74 12.88 3.77 -10.60
N PHE A 75 11.81 2.98 -10.57
CA PHE A 75 11.89 1.52 -10.46
C PHE A 75 12.55 0.94 -11.71
N GLU A 76 12.13 1.38 -12.91
CA GLU A 76 12.73 0.94 -14.18
C GLU A 76 14.22 1.27 -14.27
N ARG A 77 14.63 2.49 -13.89
CA ARG A 77 16.06 2.88 -13.82
C ARG A 77 16.89 1.99 -12.89
N ARG A 78 16.26 1.40 -11.88
CA ARG A 78 16.87 0.46 -10.94
C ARG A 78 16.82 -0.98 -11.43
N GLY A 79 16.23 -1.22 -12.61
CA GLY A 79 16.13 -2.54 -13.22
C GLY A 79 15.21 -3.45 -12.41
N THR A 80 14.08 -2.94 -11.93
CA THR A 80 13.07 -3.69 -11.17
C THR A 80 11.68 -3.19 -11.55
N GLN A 81 10.68 -4.01 -11.26
CA GLN A 81 9.28 -3.64 -11.41
C GLN A 81 8.50 -3.96 -10.13
N PRO A 82 7.62 -3.06 -9.68
CA PRO A 82 6.68 -3.36 -8.63
C PRO A 82 5.54 -4.27 -9.12
N ALA A 83 4.99 -5.08 -8.24
CA ALA A 83 3.73 -5.79 -8.42
C ALA A 83 2.94 -5.68 -7.11
N ALA A 84 1.67 -5.26 -7.19
CA ALA A 84 0.83 -5.06 -6.00
C ALA A 84 -0.11 -6.25 -5.81
N ILE A 85 -0.30 -6.71 -4.57
CA ILE A 85 -1.09 -7.91 -4.25
C ILE A 85 -2.15 -7.54 -3.20
N SER A 86 -3.41 -7.91 -3.46
CA SER A 86 -4.48 -7.83 -2.46
C SER A 86 -5.54 -8.91 -2.69
N VAL A 87 -6.60 -8.89 -1.86
CA VAL A 87 -7.76 -9.76 -2.01
C VAL A 87 -8.73 -9.32 -3.11
N ASP A 88 -8.48 -8.17 -3.75
CA ASP A 88 -9.37 -7.63 -4.77
C ASP A 88 -9.41 -8.54 -6.01
N PRO A 89 -10.60 -8.78 -6.60
CA PRO A 89 -10.71 -9.54 -7.84
C PRO A 89 -10.10 -8.77 -9.03
N PRO A 90 -9.74 -9.45 -10.14
CA PRO A 90 -9.11 -8.83 -11.31
C PRO A 90 -9.88 -7.62 -11.86
N VAL A 91 -11.21 -7.68 -11.88
CA VAL A 91 -12.08 -6.58 -12.32
C VAL A 91 -11.94 -5.30 -11.48
N HIS A 92 -11.70 -5.42 -10.16
CA HIS A 92 -11.44 -4.26 -9.31
C HIS A 92 -10.04 -3.70 -9.58
N ASN A 93 -9.05 -4.59 -9.70
CA ASN A 93 -7.69 -4.22 -10.08
C ASN A 93 -7.65 -3.47 -11.41
N ALA A 94 -8.41 -3.90 -12.42
CA ALA A 94 -8.50 -3.22 -13.73
C ALA A 94 -9.04 -1.79 -13.61
N ARG A 95 -10.10 -1.60 -12.81
CA ARG A 95 -10.65 -0.27 -12.53
C ARG A 95 -9.64 0.61 -11.81
N MET A 96 -8.92 0.06 -10.84
CA MET A 96 -7.91 0.81 -10.09
C MET A 96 -6.72 1.19 -10.97
N VAL A 97 -6.24 0.29 -11.84
CA VAL A 97 -5.21 0.58 -12.86
C VAL A 97 -5.64 1.76 -13.72
N GLY A 98 -6.86 1.75 -14.25
CA GLY A 98 -7.39 2.85 -15.06
C GLY A 98 -7.50 4.16 -14.27
N LYS A 99 -8.06 4.11 -13.05
CA LYS A 99 -8.26 5.29 -12.20
C LYS A 99 -6.94 5.95 -11.78
N LEU A 100 -5.97 5.15 -11.36
CA LEU A 100 -4.72 5.64 -10.80
C LEU A 100 -3.57 5.71 -11.82
N GLN A 101 -3.82 5.27 -13.06
CA GLN A 101 -2.85 5.19 -14.15
C GLN A 101 -1.63 4.37 -13.72
N ILE A 102 -1.88 3.18 -13.18
CA ILE A 102 -0.84 2.31 -12.62
C ILE A 102 -0.15 1.54 -13.77
N PRO A 103 1.16 1.71 -14.00
CA PRO A 103 1.88 1.10 -15.12
C PRO A 103 2.47 -0.28 -14.78
N PHE A 104 1.96 -0.94 -13.74
CA PHE A 104 2.50 -2.19 -13.21
C PHE A 104 1.37 -3.13 -12.73
N PRO A 105 1.61 -4.45 -12.63
CA PRO A 105 0.54 -5.40 -12.40
C PRO A 105 -0.04 -5.31 -10.98
N LEU A 106 -1.36 -5.49 -10.91
CA LEU A 106 -2.12 -5.70 -9.68
C LEU A 106 -2.66 -7.13 -9.68
N LEU A 107 -2.22 -7.91 -8.70
CA LEU A 107 -2.46 -9.33 -8.59
C LEU A 107 -3.59 -9.60 -7.59
N SER A 108 -4.45 -10.54 -7.96
CA SER A 108 -5.65 -10.91 -7.20
C SER A 108 -5.40 -12.19 -6.40
N ASP A 109 -5.28 -12.04 -5.07
CA ASP A 109 -5.17 -13.11 -4.05
C ASP A 109 -6.45 -13.19 -3.20
N PRO A 110 -7.62 -13.53 -3.78
CA PRO A 110 -8.92 -13.41 -3.12
C PRO A 110 -9.06 -14.31 -1.89
N LYS A 111 -8.25 -15.38 -1.82
CA LYS A 111 -8.20 -16.29 -0.70
C LYS A 111 -7.16 -15.89 0.35
N GLY A 112 -6.24 -14.97 0.05
CA GLY A 112 -5.14 -14.59 0.93
C GLY A 112 -4.07 -15.68 1.08
N GLU A 113 -3.94 -16.59 0.11
CA GLU A 113 -3.01 -17.72 0.18
C GLU A 113 -1.56 -17.22 0.11
N VAL A 114 -1.28 -16.27 -0.78
CA VAL A 114 0.05 -15.67 -0.93
C VAL A 114 0.34 -14.76 0.26
N ALA A 115 -0.62 -13.94 0.70
CA ALA A 115 -0.43 -13.11 1.89
C ALA A 115 -0.13 -13.95 3.14
N ARG A 116 -0.79 -15.10 3.33
CA ARG A 116 -0.48 -16.04 4.43
C ARG A 116 0.88 -16.70 4.28
N ALA A 117 1.24 -17.10 3.06
CA ALA A 117 2.54 -17.69 2.78
C ALA A 117 3.70 -16.77 3.17
N TYR A 118 3.52 -15.47 2.99
CA TYR A 118 4.51 -14.47 3.35
C TYR A 118 4.45 -14.04 4.82
N GLY A 119 3.51 -14.58 5.63
CA GLY A 119 3.30 -14.13 7.01
C GLY A 119 2.72 -12.72 7.10
N LEU A 120 2.06 -12.24 6.04
CA LEU A 120 1.56 -10.87 5.89
C LEU A 120 0.02 -10.80 5.93
N TRP A 121 -0.62 -11.79 6.55
CA TRP A 121 -2.08 -11.85 6.60
C TRP A 121 -2.65 -11.33 7.92
N ASN A 122 -3.69 -10.51 7.83
CA ASN A 122 -4.47 -10.07 8.99
C ASN A 122 -5.75 -10.91 9.12
N GLU A 123 -5.72 -11.90 10.01
CA GLU A 123 -6.86 -12.81 10.26
C GLU A 123 -8.13 -12.09 10.74
N ARG A 124 -8.01 -10.90 11.34
CA ARG A 124 -9.19 -10.17 11.84
C ARG A 124 -9.92 -9.44 10.73
N GLU A 125 -9.18 -8.94 9.76
CA GLU A 125 -9.72 -8.12 8.67
C GLU A 125 -9.88 -8.91 7.36
N ASN A 126 -9.35 -10.13 7.29
CA ASN A 126 -9.29 -10.96 6.08
C ASN A 126 -8.66 -10.23 4.89
N VAL A 127 -7.55 -9.53 5.16
CA VAL A 127 -6.76 -8.81 4.14
C VAL A 127 -5.27 -8.91 4.47
N ALA A 128 -4.42 -8.59 3.50
CA ALA A 128 -3.00 -8.46 3.76
C ALA A 128 -2.69 -7.23 4.63
N VAL A 129 -1.69 -7.33 5.51
CA VAL A 129 -1.09 -6.16 6.17
C VAL A 129 -0.35 -5.31 5.12
N PRO A 130 -0.32 -3.97 5.26
CA PRO A 130 0.47 -3.13 4.36
C PRO A 130 1.94 -3.55 4.45
N ALA A 131 2.52 -4.00 3.35
CA ALA A 131 3.89 -4.49 3.35
C ALA A 131 4.59 -4.27 2.01
N VAL A 132 5.92 -4.18 2.08
CA VAL A 132 6.79 -4.13 0.90
C VAL A 132 7.86 -5.20 1.06
N VAL A 133 7.97 -6.06 0.07
CA VAL A 133 8.96 -7.15 0.01
C VAL A 133 9.76 -6.98 -1.27
N ILE A 134 11.08 -6.97 -1.18
CA ILE A 134 11.94 -6.99 -2.36
C ILE A 134 12.52 -8.39 -2.47
N VAL A 135 12.28 -9.05 -3.60
CA VAL A 135 12.82 -10.36 -3.91
C VAL A 135 13.90 -10.20 -4.98
N ASN A 136 15.10 -10.70 -4.72
CA ASN A 136 16.20 -10.66 -5.67
C ASN A 136 16.05 -11.74 -6.76
N ARG A 137 16.89 -11.70 -7.79
CA ARG A 137 16.84 -12.65 -8.92
C ARG A 137 17.14 -14.11 -8.52
N THR A 138 17.74 -14.35 -7.35
CA THR A 138 17.97 -15.71 -6.83
C THR A 138 16.77 -16.25 -6.05
N GLY A 139 15.70 -15.46 -5.90
CA GLY A 139 14.50 -15.84 -5.16
C GLY A 139 14.57 -15.55 -3.67
N GLU A 140 15.58 -14.83 -3.19
CA GLU A 140 15.71 -14.48 -1.77
C GLU A 140 15.07 -13.12 -1.46
N VAL A 141 14.48 -13.01 -0.27
CA VAL A 141 13.96 -11.77 0.28
C VAL A 141 15.14 -10.85 0.65
N ALA A 142 15.36 -9.81 -0.14
CA ALA A 142 16.40 -8.80 0.08
C ALA A 142 15.95 -7.68 1.03
N TYR A 143 14.64 -7.47 1.15
CA TYR A 143 14.03 -6.46 2.01
C TYR A 143 12.62 -6.92 2.40
N LEU A 144 12.25 -6.69 3.66
CA LEU A 144 10.91 -6.95 4.18
C LEU A 144 10.53 -5.82 5.12
N TYR A 145 9.43 -5.16 4.81
CA TYR A 145 8.75 -4.27 5.73
C TYR A 145 7.30 -4.68 5.83
N ALA A 146 6.80 -4.85 7.06
CA ALA A 146 5.40 -5.11 7.37
C ALA A 146 4.92 -4.03 8.35
N GLY A 147 3.90 -3.30 7.95
CA GLY A 147 3.27 -2.24 8.73
C GLY A 147 2.42 -2.78 9.87
N SER A 148 2.41 -2.04 10.97
CA SER A 148 1.65 -2.34 12.18
C SER A 148 0.21 -1.82 12.15
N ASP A 149 -0.10 -0.87 11.27
CA ASP A 149 -1.44 -0.30 11.06
C ASP A 149 -1.66 0.09 9.58
N PRO A 150 -2.89 0.46 9.16
CA PRO A 150 -3.19 0.78 7.77
C PRO A 150 -2.41 1.96 7.17
N ALA A 151 -1.83 2.86 7.97
CA ALA A 151 -1.00 3.99 7.56
C ALA A 151 0.50 3.64 7.55
N ASP A 152 0.95 2.73 8.41
CA ASP A 152 2.35 2.32 8.59
C ASP A 152 2.94 1.68 7.32
N ARG A 153 3.88 2.39 6.70
CA ARG A 153 4.50 2.05 5.40
C ARG A 153 5.95 2.49 5.39
N PRO A 154 6.81 1.80 4.62
CA PRO A 154 8.15 2.31 4.40
C PRO A 154 8.09 3.53 3.50
N THR A 155 9.02 4.44 3.69
CA THR A 155 9.20 5.58 2.79
C THR A 155 9.74 5.10 1.44
N ASP A 156 9.41 5.83 0.37
CA ASP A 156 9.96 5.54 -0.96
C ASP A 156 11.50 5.58 -0.98
N GLY A 157 12.08 6.45 -0.14
CA GLY A 157 13.53 6.55 0.03
C GLY A 157 14.16 5.28 0.61
N GLU A 158 13.51 4.65 1.60
CA GLU A 158 13.96 3.37 2.17
C GLU A 158 13.90 2.25 1.13
N VAL A 159 12.80 2.16 0.37
CA VAL A 159 12.64 1.17 -0.70
C VAL A 159 13.71 1.35 -1.78
N PHE A 160 13.94 2.58 -2.23
CA PHE A 160 14.97 2.86 -3.23
C PHE A 160 16.40 2.66 -2.71
N ALA A 161 16.64 2.91 -1.41
CA ALA A 161 17.92 2.62 -0.79
C ALA A 161 18.17 1.10 -0.72
N ALA A 162 17.15 0.30 -0.40
CA ALA A 162 17.23 -1.15 -0.41
C ALA A 162 17.53 -1.70 -1.83
N LEU A 163 16.87 -1.16 -2.85
CA LEU A 163 17.16 -1.51 -4.26
C LEU A 163 18.57 -1.11 -4.69
N LYS A 164 19.05 0.06 -4.27
CA LYS A 164 20.44 0.50 -4.52
C LYS A 164 21.43 -0.46 -3.88
N ALA A 165 21.21 -0.82 -2.61
CA ALA A 165 22.05 -1.78 -1.90
C ALA A 165 22.04 -3.17 -2.58
N LEU A 166 20.89 -3.62 -3.10
CA LEU A 166 20.80 -4.86 -3.86
C LEU A 166 21.66 -4.83 -5.13
N LYS A 167 21.61 -3.72 -5.88
CA LYS A 167 22.40 -3.53 -7.11
C LYS A 167 23.91 -3.44 -6.83
N GLU A 168 24.29 -2.79 -5.74
CA GLU A 168 25.68 -2.62 -5.33
C GLU A 168 26.29 -3.91 -4.75
N ARG A 169 25.46 -4.82 -4.21
CA ARG A 169 25.94 -6.01 -3.50
C ARG A 169 26.46 -7.13 -4.38
N GLY A 170 25.85 -7.47 -5.51
CA GLY A 170 26.35 -8.48 -6.47
C GLY A 170 26.74 -9.90 -5.95
N VAL A 171 26.81 -10.14 -4.64
CA VAL A 171 27.32 -11.30 -3.87
C VAL A 171 26.70 -11.20 -2.45
N PRO A 172 26.38 -12.31 -1.74
CA PRO A 172 25.36 -12.35 -0.70
C PRO A 172 25.72 -11.60 0.60
N GLY A 173 24.68 -11.04 1.23
CA GLY A 173 24.62 -10.83 2.68
C GLY A 173 24.94 -9.43 3.18
N THR A 174 23.90 -8.65 3.49
CA THR A 174 23.95 -7.86 4.73
C THR A 174 22.56 -7.58 5.27
N ARG A 175 22.32 -8.14 6.46
CA ARG A 175 21.19 -7.90 7.33
C ARG A 175 21.17 -6.42 7.73
N ILE A 176 20.06 -5.71 7.49
CA ILE A 176 19.80 -4.43 8.15
C ILE A 176 18.76 -4.71 9.23
N GLU A 177 19.21 -4.77 10.48
CA GLU A 177 18.34 -4.85 11.65
C GLU A 177 17.71 -3.47 11.92
N ARG A 178 16.41 -3.49 12.26
CA ARG A 178 15.60 -2.31 12.58
C ARG A 178 16.29 -1.44 13.64
N ARG A 179 16.52 -0.15 13.34
CA ARG A 179 16.63 0.87 14.39
C ARG A 179 15.22 1.35 14.73
N THR A 180 14.76 1.06 15.94
CA THR A 180 13.51 1.54 16.53
C THR A 180 13.57 3.03 16.88
N GLY A 181 13.76 3.88 15.86
CA GLY A 181 13.65 5.33 15.99
C GLY A 181 12.96 5.85 14.75
N GLY A 182 11.68 6.22 14.87
CA GLY A 182 10.93 6.82 13.77
C GLY A 182 11.60 8.12 13.31
N PRO A 183 11.50 8.47 12.02
CA PRO A 183 12.08 9.72 11.52
C PRO A 183 11.34 10.94 12.09
N GLU A 184 12.10 11.89 12.65
CA GLU A 184 11.59 13.24 12.93
C GLU A 184 11.18 13.90 11.60
N LEU A 185 9.90 14.26 11.48
CA LEU A 185 9.41 15.09 10.38
C LEU A 185 10.04 16.49 10.49
N ARG A 186 10.97 16.81 9.58
CA ARG A 186 11.52 18.16 9.40
C ARG A 186 10.96 18.78 8.12
N THR A 187 9.67 19.08 8.10
CA THR A 187 9.12 19.99 7.10
C THR A 187 8.08 20.89 7.72
N THR A 188 8.10 22.16 7.32
CA THR A 188 7.19 23.18 7.84
C THR A 188 5.88 23.21 7.06
N ALA A 189 4.80 23.71 7.67
CA ALA A 189 3.49 23.87 7.01
C ALA A 189 3.55 24.75 5.73
N VAL A 190 4.58 25.61 5.62
CA VAL A 190 4.83 26.46 4.46
C VAL A 190 5.42 25.66 3.29
N GLU A 191 6.33 24.73 3.57
CA GLU A 191 6.92 23.84 2.54
C GLU A 191 5.89 22.85 2.00
N ALA A 192 5.02 22.31 2.87
CA ALA A 192 3.91 21.45 2.46
C ALA A 192 2.88 22.18 1.56
N ARG A 193 2.66 23.48 1.81
CA ARG A 193 1.78 24.32 0.98
C ARG A 193 2.35 24.59 -0.40
N ASN A 194 3.64 24.86 -0.50
CA ASN A 194 4.29 25.16 -1.79
C ASN A 194 4.52 23.91 -2.66
N GLY A 195 4.55 22.71 -2.06
CA GLY A 195 4.60 21.43 -2.78
C GLY A 195 3.23 20.88 -3.23
N SER A 196 2.13 21.45 -2.72
CA SER A 196 0.76 21.04 -3.06
C SER A 196 0.24 21.75 -4.31
N LEU A 197 1.01 21.69 -5.41
CA LEU A 197 0.44 21.93 -6.73
C LEU A 197 -0.12 20.60 -7.22
N ARG A 198 -1.46 20.52 -7.35
CA ARG A 198 -2.07 19.42 -8.12
C ARG A 198 -1.31 19.34 -9.45
N PRO A 199 -0.80 18.16 -9.86
CA PRO A 199 -0.14 18.02 -11.14
C PRO A 199 -1.06 18.58 -12.23
N ALA A 200 -0.53 19.46 -13.08
CA ALA A 200 -1.30 20.02 -14.18
C ALA A 200 -1.96 18.88 -14.98
N GLY A 201 -3.28 18.93 -15.14
CA GLY A 201 -4.06 17.91 -15.86
C GLY A 201 -4.84 16.91 -15.00
N ARG A 202 -4.76 16.94 -13.66
CA ARG A 202 -5.70 16.17 -12.82
C ARG A 202 -6.96 16.99 -12.51
N GLN A 203 -8.11 16.52 -13.01
CA GLN A 203 -9.43 17.07 -12.67
C GLN A 203 -9.73 16.90 -11.18
N ALA A 204 -10.59 17.78 -10.64
CA ALA A 204 -11.13 17.63 -9.30
C ALA A 204 -11.91 16.29 -9.22
N MET A 205 -11.83 15.60 -8.08
CA MET A 205 -12.65 14.41 -7.86
C MET A 205 -14.12 14.80 -7.84
N GLU A 206 -14.95 13.98 -8.50
CA GLU A 206 -16.39 14.14 -8.51
C GLU A 206 -16.98 13.83 -7.11
N LEU A 207 -18.17 14.38 -6.83
CA LEU A 207 -18.81 14.33 -5.50
C LEU A 207 -18.99 12.88 -4.97
N ASP A 208 -19.22 11.91 -5.87
CA ASP A 208 -19.39 10.51 -5.53
C ASP A 208 -18.07 9.79 -5.17
N GLU A 209 -16.95 10.24 -5.75
CA GLU A 209 -15.62 9.76 -5.39
C GLU A 209 -15.20 10.30 -4.01
N LEU A 210 -15.59 11.55 -3.72
CA LEU A 210 -15.45 12.17 -2.40
C LEU A 210 -16.27 11.43 -1.34
N HIS A 211 -17.50 11.03 -1.64
CA HIS A 211 -18.33 10.27 -0.71
C HIS A 211 -17.73 8.91 -0.33
N SER A 212 -17.15 8.18 -1.28
CA SER A 212 -16.47 6.91 -1.01
C SER A 212 -15.24 7.10 -0.14
N TYR A 213 -14.45 8.14 -0.40
CA TYR A 213 -13.30 8.53 0.42
C TYR A 213 -13.70 8.85 1.87
N TYR A 214 -14.74 9.66 2.07
CA TYR A 214 -15.19 10.05 3.41
C TYR A 214 -15.93 8.93 4.17
N ARG A 215 -16.61 7.99 3.49
CA ARG A 215 -17.15 6.79 4.14
C ARG A 215 -16.05 5.89 4.70
N GLY A 216 -14.95 5.69 3.96
CA GLY A 216 -13.79 4.93 4.44
C GLY A 216 -13.12 5.59 5.66
N ALA A 217 -12.98 6.92 5.63
CA ALA A 217 -12.50 7.68 6.78
C ALA A 217 -13.45 7.60 8.00
N HIS A 218 -14.78 7.60 7.77
CA HIS A 218 -15.81 7.48 8.81
C HIS A 218 -15.85 6.08 9.46
N ALA A 219 -15.70 5.01 8.67
CA ALA A 219 -15.60 3.66 9.20
C ALA A 219 -14.37 3.49 10.11
N THR A 220 -13.24 4.11 9.73
CA THR A 220 -12.00 4.08 10.51
C THR A 220 -12.14 4.81 11.84
N THR A 221 -12.78 5.99 11.85
CA THR A 221 -12.99 6.77 13.09
C THR A 221 -14.04 6.15 14.01
N THR A 222 -15.09 5.54 13.47
CA THR A 222 -16.14 4.87 14.26
C THR A 222 -15.61 3.60 14.93
N THR A 223 -14.76 2.84 14.24
CA THR A 223 -14.21 1.57 14.76
C THR A 223 -13.09 1.79 15.80
N LEU A 224 -12.31 2.87 15.68
CA LEU A 224 -11.35 3.28 16.73
C LEU A 224 -12.01 3.95 17.94
N GLY A 225 -13.15 4.61 17.75
CA GLY A 225 -13.86 5.35 18.80
C GLY A 225 -14.35 4.48 19.98
N GLY A 226 -14.53 3.18 19.76
CA GLY A 226 -14.96 2.24 20.81
C GLY A 226 -13.87 1.81 21.80
N ARG A 227 -12.58 2.15 21.57
CA ARG A 227 -11.44 1.59 22.32
C ARG A 227 -10.59 2.57 23.12
N VAL A 228 -10.93 3.87 23.17
CA VAL A 228 -10.06 4.88 23.80
C VAL A 228 -10.77 5.60 24.96
N THR A 229 -10.19 5.50 26.16
CA THR A 229 -10.70 6.03 27.43
C THR A 229 -10.75 7.56 27.53
N GLY A 230 -11.91 8.06 27.98
CA GLY A 230 -12.16 9.24 28.83
C GLY A 230 -11.66 10.63 28.40
N PHE A 231 -10.35 10.85 28.38
CA PHE A 231 -9.77 12.20 28.27
C PHE A 231 -9.35 12.55 26.83
N LEU A 232 -8.86 11.56 26.08
CA LEU A 232 -8.56 11.67 24.64
C LEU A 232 -9.83 11.90 23.80
N LEU A 233 -10.98 11.41 24.27
CA LEU A 233 -12.28 11.54 23.61
C LEU A 233 -12.74 12.99 23.46
N LYS A 234 -12.46 13.90 24.41
CA LYS A 234 -12.94 15.29 24.32
C LYS A 234 -12.21 16.09 23.24
N LYS A 235 -10.89 15.94 23.14
CA LYS A 235 -10.09 16.59 22.08
C LYS A 235 -10.39 15.97 20.72
N ALA A 236 -10.40 14.64 20.62
CA ALA A 236 -10.74 13.95 19.37
C ALA A 236 -12.17 14.26 18.92
N SER A 237 -13.15 14.31 19.84
CA SER A 237 -14.53 14.69 19.54
C SER A 237 -14.63 16.13 19.06
N GLN A 238 -13.95 17.09 19.69
CA GLN A 238 -13.91 18.48 19.23
C GLN A 238 -13.27 18.62 17.84
N GLU A 239 -12.24 17.83 17.57
CA GLU A 239 -11.53 17.81 16.29
C GLU A 239 -12.37 17.17 15.19
N ILE A 240 -13.09 16.09 15.49
CA ILE A 240 -14.09 15.47 14.61
C ILE A 240 -15.25 16.44 14.34
N SER A 241 -15.77 17.12 15.36
CA SER A 241 -16.84 18.10 15.19
C SER A 241 -16.40 19.30 14.34
N ARG A 242 -15.16 19.78 14.51
CA ARG A 242 -14.56 20.79 13.62
C ARG A 242 -14.46 20.28 12.19
N HIS A 243 -14.04 19.04 11.99
CA HIS A 243 -13.92 18.46 10.65
C HIS A 243 -15.28 18.30 9.96
N GLN A 244 -16.29 17.85 10.69
CA GLN A 244 -17.66 17.76 10.20
C GLN A 244 -18.25 19.14 9.89
N GLN A 245 -17.94 20.16 10.70
CA GLN A 245 -18.36 21.53 10.42
C GLN A 245 -17.69 22.06 9.14
N LEU A 246 -16.40 21.80 8.95
CA LEU A 246 -15.66 22.22 7.77
C LEU A 246 -16.21 21.57 6.48
N ILE A 247 -16.62 20.30 6.54
CA ILE A 247 -17.30 19.62 5.43
C ILE A 247 -18.66 20.27 5.13
N ARG A 248 -19.45 20.60 6.15
CA ARG A 248 -20.74 21.29 5.97
C ARG A 248 -20.56 22.68 5.36
N ASP A 249 -19.59 23.44 5.85
CA ASP A 249 -19.30 24.78 5.35
C ASP A 249 -18.83 24.74 3.90
N TYR A 250 -18.01 23.74 3.54
CA TYR A 250 -17.59 23.50 2.16
C TYR A 250 -18.76 23.14 1.24
N ALA A 251 -19.64 22.22 1.67
CA ALA A 251 -20.83 21.87 0.90
C ALA A 251 -21.76 23.09 0.69
N ALA A 252 -21.97 23.90 1.73
CA ALA A 252 -22.76 25.13 1.64
C ALA A 252 -22.09 26.22 0.78
N ALA A 253 -20.77 26.25 0.68
CA ALA A 253 -20.05 27.17 -0.20
C ALA A 253 -20.12 26.72 -1.67
N ALA A 254 -20.04 25.42 -1.93
CA ALA A 254 -20.22 24.83 -3.26
C ALA A 254 -21.64 25.10 -3.78
N GLN A 255 -22.67 24.85 -2.95
CA GLN A 255 -24.06 25.13 -3.29
C GLN A 255 -24.29 26.61 -3.66
N ARG A 256 -23.72 27.55 -2.88
CA ARG A 256 -23.81 28.98 -3.17
C ARG A 256 -23.14 29.37 -4.49
N THR A 257 -22.08 28.67 -4.87
CA THR A 257 -21.37 28.92 -6.12
C THR A 257 -22.21 28.45 -7.31
N ASP A 258 -22.87 27.29 -7.18
CA ASP A 258 -23.80 26.77 -8.19
C ASP A 258 -25.05 27.65 -8.33
N ASP A 259 -25.59 28.16 -7.22
CA ASP A 259 -26.74 29.06 -7.24
C ASP A 259 -26.40 30.41 -7.92
N LEU A 260 -25.24 30.99 -7.59
CA LEU A 260 -24.74 32.21 -8.24
C LEU A 260 -24.46 32.01 -9.75
N ALA A 261 -24.01 30.83 -10.16
CA ALA A 261 -23.80 30.50 -11.56
C ALA A 261 -25.14 30.39 -12.34
N ARG A 262 -26.22 29.98 -11.67
CA ARG A 262 -27.57 29.92 -12.25
C ARG A 262 -28.26 31.27 -12.32
N GLU A 263 -27.99 32.18 -11.40
CA GLU A 263 -28.52 33.56 -11.42
C GLU A 263 -27.88 34.45 -12.51
N GLN A 264 -26.75 34.00 -13.08
CA GLN A 264 -26.02 34.70 -14.15
C GLN A 264 -26.26 34.12 -15.56
N SER A 265 -27.14 33.12 -15.70
CA SER A 265 -27.67 32.60 -16.98
C SER A 265 -29.12 33.03 -17.19
#